data_AF-R5DW93-F1
#
_entry.id   AF-R5DW93-F1
#
_cell.length_a   1.000
_cell.length_b   1.000
_cell.length_c   1.000
_cell.angle_alpha   90.00
_cell.angle_beta   90.00
_cell.angle_gamma   90.00
#
_symmetry.space_group_name_H-M   'P 1'
#
loop_
_entity.id
_entity.type
_entity.pdbx_description
1 polymer ?
#
loop_
_entity_poly.entity_id
_entity_poly.type
_entity_poly.pdbx_seq_one_letter_code
_entity_poly.pdbx_strand_id
1 'polypeptide(L)'
;MNKDICFKFDRKNSKIEDFKEFVKEKNCKVLTVDLSSLNAFEALKFAVLSSAYHFQKYPSGKLKFINNSTDINSLIADFSLNNMEFV
;
A
#
# COMPACT_ATOMS: atom_id res chain seq x y z
N MET A 1 12.13 -19.30 -2.72
CA MET A 1 12.43 -18.04 -2.01
C MET A 1 11.78 -16.91 -2.81
N ASN A 2 10.53 -16.55 -2.50
CA ASN A 2 9.91 -15.41 -3.17
C ASN A 2 10.57 -14.16 -2.61
N LYS A 3 11.28 -13.41 -3.44
CA LYS A 3 11.69 -12.05 -3.07
C LYS A 3 10.41 -11.29 -2.78
N ASP A 4 10.25 -10.81 -1.54
CA ASP A 4 9.15 -9.89 -1.22
C ASP A 4 9.28 -8.68 -2.14
N ILE A 5 8.30 -8.53 -3.04
CA ILE A 5 8.23 -7.39 -3.94
C ILE A 5 7.85 -6.20 -3.05
N CYS A 6 8.68 -5.16 -3.06
CA CYS A 6 8.50 -3.98 -2.23
C CYS A 6 8.37 -2.74 -3.12
N PHE A 7 7.31 -1.96 -2.91
CA PHE A 7 7.15 -0.63 -3.45
C PHE A 7 7.48 0.38 -2.34
N LYS A 8 8.47 1.24 -2.56
CA LYS A 8 8.85 2.26 -1.59
C LYS A 8 8.43 3.63 -2.06
N PHE A 9 7.73 4.37 -1.20
CA PHE A 9 7.27 5.71 -1.52
C PHE A 9 8.40 6.75 -1.36
N ASP A 10 8.75 7.43 -2.44
CA ASP A 10 9.63 8.60 -2.46
C ASP A 10 8.77 9.87 -2.58
N ARG A 11 8.73 10.70 -1.53
CA ARG A 11 7.94 11.94 -1.49
C ARG A 11 8.15 12.88 -2.69
N LYS A 12 9.33 12.88 -3.31
CA LYS A 12 9.62 13.79 -4.43
C LYS A 12 9.04 13.30 -5.75
N ASN A 13 8.85 11.99 -5.89
CA ASN A 13 8.64 11.37 -7.20
C ASN A 13 7.46 10.38 -7.23
N SER A 14 6.97 9.92 -6.08
CA SER A 14 5.92 8.92 -5.99
C SER A 14 4.54 9.56 -5.91
N LYS A 15 3.70 9.22 -6.88
CA LYS A 15 2.25 9.40 -6.91
C LYS A 15 1.60 8.02 -6.87
N ILE A 16 0.28 7.99 -6.69
CA ILE A 16 -0.49 6.75 -6.76
C ILE A 16 -0.36 6.07 -8.14
N GLU A 17 -0.04 6.82 -9.20
CA GLU A 17 0.05 6.25 -10.55
C GLU A 17 1.32 5.42 -10.75
N ASP A 18 2.41 5.78 -10.09
CA ASP A 18 3.64 4.98 -10.11
C ASP A 18 3.42 3.63 -9.44
N PHE A 19 2.58 3.59 -8.40
CA PHE A 19 2.16 2.33 -7.79
C PHE A 19 1.30 1.50 -8.74
N LYS A 20 0.35 2.12 -9.46
CA LYS A 20 -0.48 1.40 -10.42
C LYS A 20 0.35 0.80 -11.54
N GLU A 21 1.34 1.53 -12.05
CA GLU A 21 2.30 1.06 -13.04
C GLU A 21 3.15 -0.08 -12.49
N PHE A 22 3.72 0.07 -11.30
CA PHE A 22 4.50 -0.97 -10.64
C PHE A 22 3.70 -2.28 -10.48
N VAL A 23 2.45 -2.21 -10.02
CA VAL A 23 1.57 -3.38 -9.87
C VAL A 23 1.22 -4.02 -11.23
N LYS A 24 1.17 -3.22 -12.30
CA LYS A 24 0.99 -3.72 -13.67
C LYS A 24 2.21 -4.48 -14.15
N GLU A 25 3.39 -3.88 -14.03
CA GLU A 25 4.65 -4.44 -14.51
C GLU A 25 5.08 -5.69 -13.75
N LYS A 26 4.95 -5.68 -12.42
CA LYS A 26 5.42 -6.77 -11.56
C LYS A 26 4.42 -7.92 -11.42
N ASN A 27 3.18 -7.74 -11.88
CA ASN A 27 2.09 -8.73 -11.79
C ASN A 27 1.98 -9.39 -10.39
N CYS A 28 1.99 -8.57 -9.33
CA CYS A 28 2.18 -9.04 -7.96
C CYS A 28 0.88 -9.11 -7.16
N LYS A 29 0.48 -10.32 -6.75
CA LYS A 29 -0.66 -10.56 -5.85
C LYS A 29 -0.39 -10.21 -4.39
N VAL A 30 0.87 -10.30 -3.95
CA VAL A 30 1.30 -9.88 -2.61
C VAL A 30 2.41 -8.84 -2.78
N LEU A 31 2.27 -7.71 -2.10
CA LEU A 31 3.16 -6.57 -2.26
C LEU A 31 3.33 -5.86 -0.92
N THR A 32 4.58 -5.57 -0.55
CA THR A 32 4.89 -4.70 0.59
C THR A 32 5.01 -3.25 0.10
N VAL A 33 4.43 -2.31 0.85
CA VAL A 33 4.42 -0.89 0.55
C VAL A 33 5.01 -0.15 1.74
N ASP A 34 6.14 0.52 1.53
CA ASP A 34 6.81 1.35 2.55
C ASP A 34 6.30 2.79 2.45
N LEU A 35 5.52 3.21 3.46
CA LEU A 35 4.95 4.53 3.65
C LEU A 35 5.66 5.33 4.76
N SER A 36 6.78 4.85 5.30
CA SER A 36 7.47 5.47 6.43
C SER A 36 7.97 6.90 6.16
N SER A 37 8.04 7.31 4.89
CA SER A 37 8.40 8.68 4.48
C SER A 37 7.23 9.68 4.53
N LEU A 38 5.99 9.19 4.71
CA LEU A 38 4.77 9.98 4.66
C LEU A 38 4.27 10.39 6.04
N ASN A 39 3.53 11.50 6.10
CA ASN A 39 2.75 11.82 7.30
C ASN A 39 1.48 10.96 7.36
N ALA A 40 0.78 10.97 8.50
CA ALA A 40 -0.38 10.10 8.73
C ALA A 40 -1.49 10.26 7.67
N PHE A 41 -1.80 11.49 7.27
CA PHE A 41 -2.87 11.76 6.30
C PHE A 41 -2.48 11.36 4.87
N GLU A 42 -1.25 11.64 4.47
CA GLU A 42 -0.67 11.20 3.20
C GLU A 42 -0.67 9.68 3.09
N ALA A 43 -0.21 9.00 4.14
CA ALA A 43 -0.16 7.56 4.20
C ALA A 43 -1.57 6.93 4.18
N LEU A 44 -2.52 7.48 4.93
CA LEU A 44 -3.92 7.05 4.91
C LEU A 44 -4.51 7.13 3.50
N LYS A 45 -4.39 8.30 2.86
CA LYS A 45 -4.88 8.52 1.49
C LYS A 45 -4.27 7.50 0.53
N PHE A 46 -2.96 7.27 0.62
CA PHE A 46 -2.28 6.34 -0.27
C PHE A 46 -2.70 4.89 -0.02
N ALA A 47 -2.75 4.45 1.23
CA ALA A 47 -3.12 3.09 1.61
C ALA A 47 -4.53 2.74 1.13
N VAL A 48 -5.51 3.63 1.31
CA VAL A 48 -6.89 3.43 0.84
C VAL A 48 -6.95 3.32 -0.69
N LEU A 49 -6.31 4.26 -1.41
CA LEU A 49 -6.33 4.25 -2.88
C LEU A 49 -5.61 3.04 -3.49
N SER A 50 -4.45 2.69 -2.92
CA SER A 50 -3.67 1.53 -3.36
C SER A 50 -4.39 0.22 -3.07
N SER A 51 -5.03 0.09 -1.90
CA SER A 51 -5.90 -1.05 -1.57
C SER A 51 -7.06 -1.22 -2.53
N ALA A 52 -7.82 -0.15 -2.80
CA ALA A 52 -8.96 -0.22 -3.69
C ALA A 52 -8.55 -0.65 -5.11
N TYR A 53 -7.49 -0.04 -5.65
CA TYR A 53 -6.97 -0.40 -6.97
C TYR A 53 -6.43 -1.83 -7.02
N HIS A 54 -5.66 -2.25 -6.01
CA HIS A 54 -5.07 -3.58 -5.97
C HIS A 54 -6.15 -4.66 -5.86
N PHE A 55 -7.19 -4.44 -5.03
CA PHE A 55 -8.31 -5.37 -4.88
C PHE A 55 -9.08 -5.57 -6.18
N GLN A 56 -9.30 -4.51 -6.96
CA GLN A 56 -9.96 -4.61 -8.28
C GLN A 56 -9.21 -5.56 -9.23
N LYS A 57 -7.87 -5.58 -9.15
CA LYS A 57 -7.04 -6.43 -10.00
C LYS A 57 -6.80 -7.83 -9.42
N TYR A 58 -6.65 -7.91 -8.09
CA TYR A 58 -6.39 -9.14 -7.36
C TYR A 58 -7.29 -9.20 -6.12
N PRO A 59 -8.52 -9.72 -6.24
CA PRO A 59 -9.45 -9.80 -5.11
C PRO A 59 -8.93 -10.65 -3.94
N SER A 60 -8.07 -11.64 -4.23
CA SER A 60 -7.39 -12.47 -3.22
C SER A 60 -5.98 -11.97 -2.87
N GLY A 61 -5.62 -10.79 -3.36
CA GLY A 61 -4.30 -10.20 -3.16
C GLY A 61 -4.16 -9.56 -1.79
N LYS A 62 -2.92 -9.30 -1.37
CA LYS A 62 -2.63 -8.68 -0.07
C LYS A 62 -1.57 -7.60 -0.19
N LEU A 63 -1.82 -6.46 0.45
CA LEU A 63 -0.88 -5.37 0.62
C LEU A 63 -0.39 -5.35 2.07
N LYS A 64 0.93 -5.28 2.24
CA LYS A 64 1.56 -5.15 3.55
C LYS A 64 2.11 -3.74 3.68
N PHE A 65 1.65 -2.95 4.64
CA PHE A 65 2.08 -1.57 4.80
C PHE A 65 3.07 -1.45 5.95
N ILE A 66 4.26 -0.95 5.64
CA ILE A 66 5.23 -0.47 6.63
C ILE A 66 4.97 1.02 6.81
N ASN A 67 4.75 1.46 8.04
CA ASN A 67 4.55 2.87 8.36
C ASN A 67 5.15 3.22 9.73
N ASN A 68 5.33 4.53 9.99
CA ASN A 68 5.92 5.04 11.23
C ASN A 68 4.88 5.61 12.21
N SER A 69 3.59 5.58 11.90
CA SER A 69 2.55 6.29 12.68
C SER A 69 1.44 5.34 13.11
N THR A 70 1.33 5.16 14.42
CA THR A 70 0.27 4.37 15.06
C THR A 70 -1.13 4.90 14.77
N ASP A 71 -1.25 6.21 14.50
CA ASP A 71 -2.53 6.87 14.22
C ASP A 71 -3.15 6.38 12.92
N ILE A 72 -2.31 6.03 11.93
CA ILE A 72 -2.77 5.48 10.64
C ILE A 72 -3.51 4.16 10.86
N ASN A 73 -2.99 3.29 11.74
CA ASN A 73 -3.57 1.97 11.95
C ASN A 73 -4.99 2.09 12.51
N SER A 74 -5.22 3.02 13.44
CA SER A 74 -6.55 3.33 13.96
C SER A 74 -7.47 3.90 12.89
N LEU A 75 -6.99 4.87 12.09
CA LEU A 75 -7.79 5.49 11.03
C LEU A 75 -8.17 4.50 9.91
N ILE A 76 -7.28 3.56 9.56
CA ILE A 76 -7.56 2.57 8.50
C ILE A 76 -8.48 1.46 8.98
N ALA A 77 -8.49 1.14 10.27
CA ALA A 77 -9.39 0.13 10.84
C ALA A 77 -10.87 0.44 10.53
N ASP A 78 -11.23 1.72 10.45
CA ASP A 78 -12.59 2.16 10.13
C ASP A 78 -13.00 1.88 8.67
N PHE A 79 -12.05 1.67 7.76
CA PHE A 79 -12.35 1.54 6.33
C PHE A 79 -12.81 0.13 5.89
N SER A 80 -12.89 -0.86 6.80
CA SER A 80 -13.32 -2.24 6.47
C SER A 80 -12.60 -2.85 5.26
N LEU A 81 -11.30 -2.54 5.10
CA LEU A 81 -10.50 -2.97 3.97
C LEU A 81 -9.82 -4.31 4.29
N ASN A 82 -10.22 -5.37 3.58
CA ASN A 82 -9.87 -6.75 3.92
C ASN A 82 -8.58 -7.27 3.23
N ASN A 83 -7.98 -6.47 2.34
CA ASN A 83 -6.78 -6.83 1.57
C ASN A 83 -5.49 -6.19 2.12
N MET A 84 -5.52 -5.66 3.35
CA MET A 84 -4.39 -4.95 3.95
C MET A 84 -3.91 -5.63 5.23
N GLU A 85 -2.62 -5.54 5.49
CA GLU A 85 -2.00 -5.79 6.79
C GLU A 85 -0.93 -4.73 7.07
N PHE A 86 -0.78 -4.34 8.34
CA PHE A 86 0.34 -3.51 8.78
C PHE A 86 1.41 -4.40 9.38
N VAL A 87 2.67 -4.14 9.03
CA VAL A 87 3.86 -4.92 9.42
C VAL A 87 4.95 -4.05 10.01
#